data_AF-T0V377-F1
#
_entry.id   AF-T0V377-F1
#
_cell.length_a   1.000
_cell.length_b   1.000
_cell.length_c   1.000
_cell.angle_alpha   90.00
_cell.angle_beta   90.00
_cell.angle_gamma   90.00
#
_symmetry.space_group_name_H-M   'P 1'
#
loop_
_entity.id
_entity.type
_entity.pdbx_description
1 polymer ?
#
loop_
_entity_poly.entity_id
_entity_poly.type
_entity_poly.pdbx_seq_one_letter_code
_entity_poly.pdbx_strand_id
1 'polypeptide(L)' 'MGDTLAGMVTGFLAQFASNDRYKAVTVASWLHSVIADDLAKNAYVVLPTRISKAIPSWMRKLSL' A
#
# COMPACT_ATOMS: atom_id res chain seq x y z
N MET A 1 -0.23 7.42 7.07
CA MET A 1 0.70 7.47 8.22
C MET A 1 2.06 6.94 7.79
N GLY A 2 3.15 7.45 8.38
CA GLY A 2 4.52 7.17 7.92
C GLY A 2 4.97 5.72 8.06
N ASP A 3 4.77 5.11 9.24
CA ASP A 3 5.32 3.77 9.52
C ASP A 3 4.76 2.67 8.61
N THR A 4 3.44 2.70 8.37
CA THR A 4 2.80 1.77 7.43
C THR A 4 3.29 1.96 6.00
N LEU A 5 3.48 3.22 5.56
CA LEU A 5 4.05 3.50 4.24
C LEU A 5 5.49 2.99 4.13
N ALA A 6 6.32 3.21 5.15
CA ALA A 6 7.70 2.72 5.18
C ALA A 6 7.74 1.19 5.05
N GLY A 7 6.91 0.47 5.82
CA GLY A 7 6.79 -0.99 5.70
C GLY A 7 6.32 -1.46 4.32
N MET A 8 5.36 -0.75 3.70
CA MET A 8 4.92 -1.04 2.34
C MET A 8 6.03 -0.84 1.31
N VAL A 9 6.76 0.27 1.38
CA VAL A 9 7.90 0.54 0.49
C VAL A 9 8.96 -0.55 0.62
N THR A 10 9.33 -0.95 1.85
CA THR A 10 10.27 -2.05 2.07
C THR A 10 9.77 -3.36 1.47
N GLY A 11 8.50 -3.73 1.70
CA GLY A 11 7.92 -4.97 1.16
C GLY A 11 7.84 -4.99 -0.37
N PHE A 12 7.54 -3.85 -1.01
CA PHE A 12 7.52 -3.72 -2.46
C PHE A 12 8.93 -3.78 -3.06
N LEU A 13 9.90 -3.11 -2.44
CA LEU A 13 11.30 -3.18 -2.86
C LEU A 13 11.83 -4.61 -2.77
N ALA A 14 11.50 -5.34 -1.71
CA ALA A 14 11.91 -6.73 -1.53
C ALA A 14 11.39 -7.68 -2.63
N GLN A 15 10.23 -7.38 -3.22
CA GLN A 15 9.57 -8.25 -4.21
C GLN A 15 9.80 -7.80 -5.66
N PHE A 16 9.87 -6.50 -5.92
CA PHE A 16 9.74 -5.94 -7.27
C PHE A 16 10.90 -5.03 -7.69
N ALA A 17 11.89 -4.78 -6.83
CA ALA A 17 12.99 -3.87 -7.15
C ALA A 17 13.90 -4.36 -8.30
N SER A 18 13.91 -5.66 -8.60
CA SER A 18 14.62 -6.23 -9.75
C SER A 18 14.03 -5.78 -11.09
N ASN A 19 12.74 -5.44 -11.10
CA ASN A 19 12.04 -5.05 -12.32
C ASN A 19 12.19 -3.55 -12.55
N ASP A 20 11.83 -2.74 -11.54
CA ASP A 20 11.99 -1.28 -11.56
C ASP A 20 11.85 -0.73 -10.13
N ARG A 21 12.95 -0.22 -9.58
CA ARG A 21 13.00 0.29 -8.20
C ARG A 21 12.13 1.54 -8.01
N TYR A 22 12.12 2.45 -8.99
CA TYR A 22 11.34 3.68 -8.89
C TYR A 22 9.84 3.36 -8.93
N LYS A 23 9.41 2.46 -9.83
CA LYS A 23 8.04 1.98 -9.86
C LYS A 23 7.65 1.23 -8.60
N ALA A 24 8.52 0.40 -8.02
CA ALA A 24 8.23 -0.30 -6.77
C ALA A 24 7.86 0.69 -5.63
N VAL A 25 8.63 1.77 -5.47
CA VAL A 25 8.35 2.82 -4.48
C VAL A 25 7.08 3.59 -4.82
N THR A 26 6.90 3.92 -6.10
CA THR A 26 5.73 4.70 -6.58
C THR A 26 4.43 3.92 -6.38
N VAL A 27 4.41 2.63 -6.73
CA VAL A 27 3.24 1.75 -6.56
C VAL A 27 2.96 1.51 -5.08
N ALA A 28 3.97 1.30 -4.23
CA ALA A 28 3.75 1.19 -2.78
C ALA A 28 3.10 2.45 -2.20
N SER A 29 3.59 3.62 -2.61
CA SER A 29 3.08 4.92 -2.15
C SER A 29 1.65 5.17 -2.64
N TRP A 30 1.37 4.89 -3.91
CA TRP A 30 0.04 4.97 -4.48
C TRP A 30 -0.93 4.00 -3.80
N LEU A 31 -0.53 2.74 -3.61
CA LEU A 31 -1.37 1.70 -3.02
C LEU A 31 -1.71 2.03 -1.55
N HIS A 32 -0.75 2.55 -0.78
CA HIS A 32 -1.02 3.02 0.57
C HIS A 32 -2.15 4.06 0.59
N SER A 33 -2.06 5.07 -0.29
CA SER A 33 -3.03 6.18 -0.33
C SER A 33 -4.38 5.74 -0.86
N VAL A 34 -4.45 4.93 -1.92
CA VAL A 34 -5.75 4.50 -2.47
C VAL A 34 -6.51 3.59 -1.50
N ILE A 35 -5.82 2.75 -0.72
CA ILE A 35 -6.43 1.97 0.36
C ILE A 35 -6.96 2.91 1.45
N ALA A 36 -6.18 3.93 1.82
CA ALA A 36 -6.59 4.91 2.83
C ALA A 36 -7.84 5.69 2.38
N ASP A 37 -7.87 6.16 1.13
CA ASP A 37 -9.02 6.88 0.56
C ASP A 37 -10.28 6.01 0.53
N ASP A 38 -10.15 4.73 0.19
CA ASP A 38 -11.29 3.80 0.21
C ASP A 38 -11.82 3.56 1.63
N LEU A 39 -10.94 3.39 2.61
CA LEU A 39 -11.31 3.23 4.01
C LEU A 39 -11.94 4.51 4.59
N ALA A 40 -11.45 5.69 4.18
CA ALA A 40 -11.91 6.98 4.65
C ALA A 40 -13.39 7.25 4.32
N LYS A 41 -13.93 6.61 3.27
CA LYS A 41 -15.37 6.68 2.93
C LYS A 41 -16.28 6.27 4.09
N ASN A 42 -15.82 5.37 4.96
CA ASN A 42 -16.59 4.81 6.07
C ASN A 42 -15.91 5.02 7.43
N ALA A 43 -14.84 5.82 7.51
CA ALA A 43 -14.09 6.04 8.73
C ALA A 43 -13.58 7.48 8.80
N TYR A 44 -13.98 8.20 9.85
CA TYR A 44 -13.51 9.57 10.10
C TYR A 44 -11.98 9.63 10.26
N VAL A 45 -11.38 8.60 10.87
CA VAL A 45 -9.92 8.39 10.92
C VAL A 45 -9.59 7.00 10.38
N VAL A 46 -8.64 6.93 9.45
CA VAL A 46 -8.12 5.67 8.94
C VAL A 46 -6.97 5.20 9.82
N LEU A 47 -7.22 4.16 10.61
CA LEU A 47 -6.17 3.52 11.39
C LEU A 47 -5.14 2.85 10.47
N PRO A 48 -3.83 3.06 10.67
CA PRO A 48 -2.80 2.53 9.77
C PRO A 48 -2.80 1.00 9.68
N THR A 49 -3.14 0.30 10.76
CA THR A 49 -3.28 -1.16 10.78
C THR A 49 -4.43 -1.67 9.90
N ARG A 50 -5.47 -0.86 9.65
CA ARG A 50 -6.54 -1.20 8.68
C ARG A 50 -6.04 -1.13 7.24
N ILE A 51 -5.11 -0.21 6.94
CA ILE A 51 -4.43 -0.17 5.64
C ILE A 51 -3.63 -1.46 5.46
N SER A 52 -2.78 -1.82 6.44
CA SER A 52 -1.98 -3.06 6.38
C SER A 52 -2.84 -4.30 6.14
N LYS A 53 -3.99 -4.41 6.83
CA LYS A 53 -4.91 -5.55 6.70
C LYS A 53 -5.54 -5.67 5.31
N ALA A 54 -5.68 -4.56 4.58
CA ALA A 54 -6.30 -4.52 3.26
C ALA A 54 -5.31 -4.79 2.11
N ILE A 55 -4.00 -4.74 2.34
CA ILE A 55 -2.97 -4.90 1.30
C ILE A 55 -3.17 -6.19 0.46
N PRO A 56 -3.33 -7.39 1.04
CA PRO A 56 -3.37 -8.62 0.24
C PRO A 56 -4.58 -8.70 -0.71
N SER A 57 -5.76 -8.23 -0.27
CA SER A 57 -6.95 -8.25 -1.13
C SER A 57 -6.85 -7.26 -2.27
N TRP A 58 -6.30 -6.07 -2.02
CA TRP A 58 -6.04 -5.07 -3.05
C TRP A 58 -4.98 -5.51 -4.06
N MET A 59 -3.86 -6.07 -3.59
CA MET A 59 -2.83 -6.59 -4.49
C MET A 59 -3.37 -7.70 -5.38
N ARG A 60 -4.19 -8.62 -4.84
CA ARG A 60 -4.86 -9.66 -5.64
C ARG A 60 -5.82 -9.09 -6.69
N LYS A 61 -6.52 -8.00 -6.37
CA LYS A 61 -7.42 -7.32 -7.30
C LYS A 61 -6.66 -6.67 -8.47
N LEU A 62 -5.45 -6.18 -8.22
CA LEU A 62 -4.62 -5.49 -9.20
C LEU A 62 -3.73 -6.44 -10.04
N SER A 63 -3.56 -7.68 -9.59
CA SER A 63 -2.79 -8.70 -10.31
C SER A 63 -3.57 -9.46 -11.38
N LEU A 64 -4.88 -9.20 -11.50
CA LEU A 64 -5.80 -9.76 -12.48
C LEU A 64 -6.08 -8.72 -13.57
#